data_AF-A0A931J6J5-F1
#
_entry.id   AF-A0A931J6J5-F1
#
_cell.length_a   1.000
_cell.length_b   1.000
_cell.length_c   1.000
_cell.angle_alpha   90.00
_cell.angle_beta   90.00
_cell.angle_gamma   90.00
#
_symmetry.space_group_name_H-M   'P 1'
#
loop_
_entity.id
_entity.type
_entity.pdbx_description
1 polymer ?
#
loop_
_entity_poly.entity_id
_entity_poly.type
_entity_poly.pdbx_seq_one_letter_code
_entity_poly.pdbx_strand_id
1 'polypeptide(L)'
;MTAGLSTHGKNSWHRKQSSGFKREWDKPPGNQEVGLILRTLAFTFALLALYDRASAVTRSAAAKAEFKRANPCPANGKRSGPCPGFVVDHIEPLCAGGADTPQNMQWQTQDAAKTKDREEIRHCRQRRESNAVKRL
;
A
#
# COMPACT_ATOMS: atom_id res chain seq x y z
N MET A 1 -22.18 83.09 -14.27
CA MET A 1 -21.07 82.65 -13.41
C MET A 1 -20.42 81.45 -14.07
N THR A 2 -19.11 81.37 -13.93
CA THR A 2 -18.12 80.69 -14.77
C THR A 2 -18.13 79.16 -14.74
N ALA A 3 -17.51 78.60 -15.78
CA ALA A 3 -16.85 77.29 -15.92
C ALA A 3 -17.63 76.29 -16.79
N GLY A 4 -17.04 75.67 -17.81
CA GLY A 4 -15.67 75.73 -18.31
C GLY A 4 -15.45 74.73 -19.45
N LEU A 5 -14.40 74.99 -20.24
CA LEU A 5 -13.53 74.06 -20.97
C LEU A 5 -14.18 73.14 -22.04
N SER A 6 -13.84 73.24 -23.33
CA SER A 6 -12.55 72.80 -23.93
C SER A 6 -12.31 71.32 -23.61
N THR A 7 -12.07 70.37 -24.51
CA THR A 7 -11.70 70.35 -25.93
C THR A 7 -11.62 68.86 -26.32
N HIS A 8 -11.61 68.59 -27.63
CA HIS A 8 -11.00 67.41 -28.28
C HIS A 8 -11.84 66.12 -28.38
N GLY A 9 -12.14 65.80 -29.64
CA GLY A 9 -12.77 64.58 -30.09
C GLY A 9 -11.84 63.37 -30.02
N LYS A 10 -12.42 62.28 -29.52
CA LYS A 10 -12.26 60.88 -29.95
C LYS A 10 -10.87 60.52 -30.49
N ASN A 11 -10.00 60.22 -29.54
CA ASN A 11 -8.86 59.34 -29.68
C ASN A 11 -9.20 58.05 -30.45
N SER A 12 -8.62 57.95 -31.65
CA SER A 12 -8.52 56.73 -32.45
C SER A 12 -7.70 55.68 -31.69
N TRP A 13 -8.38 54.69 -31.12
CA TRP A 13 -7.74 53.50 -30.62
C TRP A 13 -7.62 52.48 -31.75
N HIS A 14 -6.53 52.58 -32.51
CA HIS A 14 -6.03 51.43 -33.28
C HIS A 14 -5.65 50.33 -32.28
N ARG A 15 -6.55 49.37 -32.07
CA ARG A 15 -6.22 48.07 -31.47
C ARG A 15 -5.25 47.36 -32.40
N LYS A 16 -3.95 47.58 -32.21
CA LYS A 16 -2.91 46.72 -32.80
C LYS A 16 -3.18 45.30 -32.32
N GLN A 17 -3.56 44.42 -33.23
CA GLN A 17 -3.43 42.99 -33.02
C GLN A 17 -1.95 42.72 -32.76
N SER A 18 -1.59 42.37 -31.52
CA SER A 18 -0.30 41.76 -31.26
C SER A 18 -0.27 40.45 -32.03
N SER A 19 0.50 40.45 -33.11
CA SER A 19 0.88 39.26 -33.88
C SER A 19 1.24 38.14 -32.91
N GLY A 20 0.41 37.10 -32.89
CA GLY A 20 0.52 36.00 -31.95
C GLY A 20 1.89 35.34 -32.02
N PHE A 21 2.65 35.46 -30.93
CA PHE A 21 3.72 34.52 -30.62
C PHE A 21 3.03 33.22 -30.20
N LYS A 22 2.72 32.36 -31.18
CA LYS A 22 2.34 30.97 -30.91
C LYS A 22 3.54 30.32 -30.24
N ARG A 23 3.42 29.97 -28.97
CA ARG A 23 4.47 29.22 -28.28
C ARG A 23 4.50 27.83 -28.91
N GLU A 24 5.67 27.22 -29.01
CA GLU A 24 5.83 25.86 -29.54
C GLU A 24 4.89 24.85 -28.84
N TRP A 25 4.55 25.12 -27.57
CA TRP A 25 3.56 24.42 -26.73
C TRP A 25 2.11 24.48 -27.22
N ASP A 26 1.76 25.36 -28.16
CA ASP A 26 0.42 25.51 -28.73
C ASP A 26 0.17 24.53 -29.90
N LYS A 27 1.18 23.74 -30.31
CA LYS A 27 1.03 22.70 -31.34
C LYS A 27 0.54 21.41 -30.68
N PRO A 28 -0.59 20.82 -31.14
CA PRO A 28 -1.00 19.52 -30.63
C PRO A 28 0.08 18.49 -30.98
N PRO A 29 0.38 17.57 -30.06
CA PRO A 29 1.37 16.52 -30.32
C PRO A 29 0.98 15.73 -31.57
N GLY A 30 1.98 15.38 -32.38
CA GLY A 30 1.77 14.54 -33.55
C GLY A 30 1.19 13.18 -33.14
N ASN A 31 0.43 12.54 -34.02
CA ASN A 31 -0.14 11.20 -33.82
C ASN A 31 0.90 10.15 -33.36
N GLN A 32 2.16 10.28 -33.75
CA GLN A 32 3.27 9.45 -33.29
C GLN A 32 3.65 9.70 -31.83
N GLU A 33 3.66 10.95 -31.38
CA GLU A 33 3.94 11.32 -29.98
C GLU A 33 2.80 10.92 -29.05
N VAL A 34 1.55 11.13 -29.49
CA VAL A 34 0.37 10.65 -28.76
C VAL A 34 0.40 9.13 -28.62
N GLY A 35 0.79 8.41 -29.69
CA GLY A 35 0.94 6.95 -29.65
C GLY A 35 2.03 6.48 -28.67
N LEU A 36 3.16 7.20 -28.60
CA LEU A 36 4.25 6.87 -27.66
C LEU A 36 3.85 7.16 -26.21
N ILE A 37 3.19 8.28 -25.95
CA ILE A 37 2.65 8.65 -24.62
C ILE A 37 1.61 7.61 -24.17
N LEU A 38 0.67 7.23 -25.03
CA LEU A 38 -0.35 6.24 -24.68
C LEU A 38 0.24 4.85 -24.39
N ARG A 39 1.27 4.43 -25.15
CA ARG A 39 1.97 3.15 -24.92
C ARG A 39 2.74 3.14 -23.61
N THR A 40 3.46 4.21 -23.31
CA THR A 40 4.22 4.33 -22.05
C THR A 40 3.30 4.40 -20.83
N LEU A 41 2.18 5.12 -20.92
CA LEU A 41 1.14 5.13 -19.88
C LEU A 41 0.48 3.75 -19.70
N ALA A 42 0.15 3.06 -20.79
CA ALA A 42 -0.41 1.71 -20.72
C ALA A 42 0.58 0.70 -20.11
N PHE A 43 1.88 0.80 -20.44
CA PHE A 43 2.92 -0.08 -19.93
C PHE A 43 3.21 0.17 -18.44
N THR A 44 3.28 1.43 -18.02
CA THR A 44 3.44 1.79 -16.60
C THR A 44 2.24 1.40 -15.76
N PHE A 45 1.02 1.59 -16.26
CA PHE A 45 -0.20 1.10 -15.59
C PHE A 45 -0.23 -0.43 -15.46
N ALA A 46 0.19 -1.16 -16.52
CA ALA A 46 0.30 -2.62 -16.46
C ALA A 46 1.34 -3.08 -15.43
N LEU A 47 2.50 -2.42 -15.33
CA LEU A 47 3.52 -2.70 -14.31
C LEU A 47 3.00 -2.42 -12.89
N LEU A 48 2.29 -1.32 -12.68
CA LEU A 48 1.65 -1.00 -11.39
C LEU A 48 0.59 -2.03 -11.00
N ALA A 49 -0.23 -2.49 -11.96
CA ALA A 49 -1.26 -3.52 -11.71
C ALA A 49 -0.68 -4.91 -11.38
N LEU A 50 0.55 -5.19 -11.81
CA LEU A 50 1.26 -6.43 -11.47
C LEU A 50 1.95 -6.38 -10.10
N TYR A 51 2.18 -5.20 -9.54
CA TYR A 51 2.88 -5.01 -8.26
C TYR A 51 2.09 -5.54 -7.05
N ASP A 52 0.76 -5.55 -7.10
CA ASP A 52 -0.12 -5.88 -5.96
C ASP A 52 -0.32 -7.40 -5.73
N ARG A 53 0.58 -8.25 -6.24
CA ARG A 53 0.44 -9.71 -6.18
C ARG A 53 1.42 -10.31 -5.17
N ALA A 54 1.22 -10.06 -3.88
CA ALA A 54 1.97 -10.69 -2.80
C ALA A 54 1.15 -10.67 -1.49
N SER A 55 1.01 -11.71 -0.67
CA SER A 55 1.45 -13.10 -0.69
C SER A 55 0.59 -13.82 0.35
N ALA A 56 0.15 -15.05 0.10
CA ALA A 56 -0.25 -15.91 1.21
C ALA A 56 1.01 -16.13 2.06
N VAL A 57 1.04 -15.59 3.27
CA VAL A 57 2.20 -15.72 4.16
C VAL A 57 2.37 -17.19 4.51
N THR A 58 3.26 -17.88 3.80
CA THR A 58 3.66 -19.24 4.13
C THR A 58 4.42 -19.17 5.44
N ARG A 59 3.88 -19.80 6.49
CA ARG A 59 4.53 -19.85 7.81
C ARG A 59 5.95 -20.41 7.69
N SER A 60 6.93 -19.67 8.17
CA SER A 60 8.35 -19.95 8.05
C SER A 60 8.75 -21.14 8.93
N ALA A 61 9.07 -22.26 8.28
CA ALA A 61 9.62 -23.44 8.95
C ALA A 61 10.99 -23.12 9.61
N ALA A 62 11.76 -22.21 8.99
CA ALA A 62 13.04 -21.76 9.50
C ALA A 62 12.88 -20.98 10.83
N ALA A 63 11.93 -20.04 10.89
CA ALA A 63 11.65 -19.27 12.11
C ALA A 63 11.17 -20.19 13.25
N LYS A 64 10.29 -21.16 12.95
CA LYS A 64 9.88 -22.17 13.95
C LYS A 64 11.05 -23.03 14.43
N ALA A 65 11.93 -23.45 13.53
CA ALA A 65 13.11 -24.23 13.91
C ALA A 65 14.07 -23.41 14.78
N GLU A 66 14.28 -22.14 14.45
CA GLU A 66 15.09 -21.22 15.24
C GLU A 66 14.51 -20.99 16.63
N PHE A 67 13.20 -20.72 16.72
CA PHE A 67 12.50 -20.61 18.00
C PHE A 67 12.73 -21.84 18.88
N LYS A 68 12.56 -23.06 18.34
CA LYS A 68 12.74 -24.32 19.09
C LYS A 68 14.19 -24.54 19.55
N ARG A 69 15.18 -24.08 18.79
CA ARG A 69 16.60 -24.16 19.19
C ARG A 69 16.89 -23.26 20.39
N ALA A 70 16.35 -22.03 20.37
CA ALA A 70 16.51 -21.06 21.43
C ALA A 70 15.65 -21.38 22.67
N ASN A 71 14.46 -21.96 22.47
CA ASN A 71 13.47 -22.23 23.49
C ASN A 71 13.15 -23.74 23.53
N PRO A 72 13.86 -24.54 24.34
CA PRO A 72 13.62 -25.97 24.45
C PRO A 72 12.16 -26.29 24.79
N CYS A 73 11.68 -27.44 24.31
CA CYS A 73 10.32 -27.90 24.59
C CYS A 73 10.08 -28.04 26.10
N PRO A 74 9.00 -27.45 26.66
CA PRO A 74 8.71 -27.53 28.09
C PRO A 74 8.43 -28.96 28.59
N ALA A 75 7.91 -29.85 27.72
CA ALA A 75 7.55 -31.21 28.12
C ALA A 75 8.72 -32.20 28.13
N ASN A 76 9.75 -31.99 27.30
CA ASN A 76 10.82 -32.99 27.13
C ASN A 76 12.23 -32.41 26.91
N GLY A 77 12.38 -31.09 27.00
CA GLY A 77 13.67 -30.39 26.83
C GLY A 77 14.27 -30.44 25.43
N LYS A 78 13.59 -31.04 24.43
CA LYS A 78 14.13 -31.14 23.07
C LYS A 78 14.16 -29.77 22.39
N ARG A 79 15.24 -29.52 21.67
CA ARG A 79 15.46 -28.30 20.85
C ARG A 79 15.00 -28.46 19.39
N SER A 80 14.47 -29.62 19.04
CA SER A 80 13.98 -29.95 17.70
C SER A 80 12.87 -31.00 17.79
N GLY A 81 12.11 -31.14 16.70
CA GLY A 81 11.03 -32.12 16.62
C GLY A 81 9.76 -31.69 17.37
N PRO A 82 8.87 -32.66 17.66
CA PRO A 82 7.60 -32.41 18.35
C PRO A 82 7.78 -32.20 19.86
N CYS A 83 6.87 -31.41 20.42
CA CYS A 83 6.76 -31.18 21.86
C CYS A 83 5.39 -31.74 22.34
N PRO A 84 5.36 -32.86 23.09
CA PRO A 84 4.11 -33.47 23.53
C PRO A 84 3.24 -32.48 24.32
N GLY A 85 1.98 -32.30 23.92
CA GLY A 85 1.04 -31.38 24.58
C GLY A 85 1.18 -29.89 24.22
N PHE A 86 2.21 -29.51 23.47
CA PHE A 86 2.48 -28.12 23.12
C PHE A 86 2.64 -27.89 21.61
N VAL A 87 2.33 -26.67 21.19
CA VAL A 87 2.56 -26.15 19.83
C VAL A 87 3.34 -24.86 19.91
N VAL A 88 4.05 -24.53 18.83
CA VAL A 88 4.63 -23.20 18.64
C VAL A 88 3.57 -22.34 17.98
N ASP A 89 3.22 -21.26 18.65
CA ASP A 89 2.16 -20.34 18.24
C ASP A 89 2.67 -18.90 18.25
N HIS A 90 2.04 -18.01 17.50
CA HIS A 90 2.46 -16.62 17.40
C HIS A 90 1.89 -15.77 18.55
N ILE A 91 2.67 -14.89 19.17
CA ILE A 91 2.17 -14.04 20.27
C ILE A 91 1.11 -13.06 19.71
N GLU A 92 1.48 -12.31 18.67
CA GLU A 92 0.56 -11.54 17.85
C GLU A 92 0.21 -12.34 16.58
N PRO A 93 -1.09 -12.52 16.26
CA PRO A 93 -1.50 -13.27 15.09
C PRO A 93 -1.01 -12.60 13.80
N LEU A 94 -0.53 -13.42 12.87
CA LEU A 94 -0.05 -12.97 11.55
C LEU A 94 -1.13 -12.16 10.79
N CYS A 95 -2.40 -12.55 10.91
CA CYS A 95 -3.51 -11.85 10.26
C CYS A 95 -3.82 -10.48 10.87
N ALA A 96 -3.32 -10.19 12.07
CA ALA A 96 -3.37 -8.88 12.69
C ALA A 96 -2.10 -8.04 12.41
N GLY A 97 -1.14 -8.56 11.65
CA GLY A 97 0.14 -7.88 11.35
C GLY A 97 1.31 -8.38 12.18
N GLY A 98 1.14 -9.42 12.99
CA GLY A 98 2.22 -10.06 13.71
C GLY A 98 3.32 -10.56 12.77
N ALA A 99 4.58 -10.37 13.16
CA ALA A 99 5.73 -10.81 12.37
C ALA A 99 5.91 -12.33 12.45
N ASP A 100 6.29 -12.97 11.34
CA ASP A 100 6.59 -14.40 11.32
C ASP A 100 8.06 -14.67 11.72
N THR A 101 8.38 -14.33 12.96
CA THR A 101 9.74 -14.37 13.51
C THR A 101 9.78 -15.09 14.86
N PRO A 102 10.93 -15.65 15.28
CA PRO A 102 11.05 -16.32 16.59
C PRO A 102 10.65 -15.43 17.77
N GLN A 103 10.86 -14.11 17.66
CA GLN A 103 10.53 -13.13 18.70
C GLN A 103 9.02 -13.00 18.92
N ASN A 104 8.23 -13.32 17.89
CA ASN A 104 6.78 -13.33 17.96
C ASN A 104 6.24 -14.77 18.10
N MET A 105 7.02 -15.71 18.65
CA MET A 105 6.59 -17.08 18.87
C MET A 105 6.64 -17.45 20.35
N GLN A 106 5.75 -18.34 20.77
CA GLN A 106 5.71 -18.90 22.11
C GLN A 106 5.33 -20.38 22.09
N TRP A 107 5.74 -21.12 23.12
CA TRP A 107 5.15 -22.41 23.42
C TRP A 107 3.75 -22.20 24.01
N GLN A 108 2.77 -22.95 23.51
CA GLN A 108 1.41 -22.91 24.01
C GLN A 108 0.84 -24.32 24.09
N THR A 109 0.03 -24.60 25.12
CA THR A 109 -0.66 -25.89 25.20
C THR A 109 -1.65 -25.99 24.04
N GLN A 110 -1.89 -27.20 23.55
CA GLN A 110 -2.79 -27.42 22.41
C GLN A 110 -4.21 -26.86 22.67
N ASP A 111 -4.73 -27.00 23.88
CA ASP A 111 -6.08 -26.51 24.21
C ASP A 111 -6.14 -24.98 24.33
N ALA A 112 -5.08 -24.35 24.85
CA ALA A 112 -4.98 -22.91 24.87
C ALA A 112 -4.85 -22.34 23.45
N ALA A 113 -4.05 -22.98 22.59
CA ALA A 113 -3.89 -22.58 21.20
C ALA A 113 -5.22 -22.67 20.44
N LYS A 114 -6.00 -23.75 20.59
CA LYS A 114 -7.34 -23.87 19.99
C LYS A 114 -8.33 -22.81 20.50
N THR A 115 -8.21 -22.41 21.75
CA THR A 115 -9.06 -21.37 22.33
C THR A 115 -8.69 -20.00 21.75
N LYS A 116 -7.39 -19.71 21.69
CA LYS A 116 -6.85 -18.52 21.05
C LYS A 116 -7.22 -18.42 19.57
N ASP A 117 -7.03 -19.50 18.79
CA ASP A 117 -7.39 -19.57 17.37
C ASP A 117 -8.83 -19.11 17.11
N ARG A 118 -9.78 -19.52 17.96
CA ARG A 118 -11.19 -19.12 17.84
C ARG A 118 -11.40 -17.62 18.03
N GLU A 119 -10.69 -17.02 18.99
CA GLU A 119 -10.74 -15.58 19.27
C GLU A 119 -10.04 -14.79 18.16
N GLU A 120 -8.88 -15.26 17.70
CA GLU A 120 -8.09 -14.66 16.63
C GLU A 120 -8.83 -14.63 15.29
N ILE A 121 -9.56 -15.69 14.94
CA ILE A 121 -10.40 -15.70 13.72
C ILE A 121 -11.39 -14.53 13.75
N ARG A 122 -12.02 -14.29 14.90
CA ARG A 122 -13.00 -13.21 15.07
C ARG A 122 -12.31 -11.84 14.97
N HIS A 123 -11.19 -11.66 15.64
CA HIS A 123 -10.40 -10.43 15.61
C HIS A 123 -9.87 -10.12 14.21
N CYS A 124 -9.29 -11.11 13.54
CA CYS A 124 -8.74 -10.94 12.20
C CYS A 124 -9.82 -10.67 11.15
N ARG A 125 -11.03 -11.22 11.30
CA ARG A 125 -12.17 -10.84 10.46
C ARG A 125 -12.51 -9.35 10.63
N GLN A 126 -12.64 -8.87 11.86
CA GLN A 126 -12.94 -7.45 12.14
C GLN A 126 -11.86 -6.52 11.59
N ARG A 127 -10.58 -6.89 11.69
CA ARG A 127 -9.47 -6.11 11.12
C ARG A 127 -9.52 -6.08 9.60
N ARG A 128 -9.84 -7.19 8.93
CA ARG A 128 -9.99 -7.23 7.47
C ARG A 128 -11.12 -6.31 7.00
N GLU A 129 -12.26 -6.34 7.69
CA GLU A 129 -13.40 -5.45 7.41
C GLU A 129 -13.02 -3.97 7.62
N SER A 130 -12.38 -3.65 8.75
CA SER A 130 -11.91 -2.28 9.05
C SER A 130 -10.89 -1.76 8.04
N ASN A 131 -9.94 -2.61 7.61
CA ASN A 131 -8.95 -2.26 6.61
C ASN A 131 -9.58 -2.06 5.22
N ALA A 132 -10.66 -2.78 4.89
CA ALA A 132 -11.40 -2.56 3.66
C ALA A 132 -12.10 -1.20 3.66
N VAL A 133 -12.76 -0.82 4.76
CA VAL A 133 -13.40 0.50 4.90
C VAL A 133 -12.41 1.64 4.78
N LYS A 134 -11.22 1.52 5.41
CA LYS A 134 -10.17 2.57 5.34
C LYS A 134 -9.56 2.76 3.94
N ARG A 135 -9.77 1.80 3.04
CA ARG A 135 -9.25 1.84 1.66
C ARG A 135 -10.26 2.42 0.67
N LEU A 136 -11.48 2.72 1.11
CA LEU A 136 -12.53 3.42 0.36
C LEU A 136 -12.47 4.91 0.66
#